data_AF-J2Q4P5-F1
#
_entry.id   AF-J2Q4P5-F1
#
_cell.length_a   1.000
_cell.length_b   1.000
_cell.length_c   1.000
_cell.angle_alpha   90.00
_cell.angle_beta   90.00
_cell.angle_gamma   90.00
#
_symmetry.space_group_name_H-M   'P 1'
#
loop_
_entity.id
_entity.type
_entity.pdbx_description
1 polymer ?
#
loop_
_entity_poly.entity_id
_entity_poly.type
_entity_poly.pdbx_seq_one_letter_code
_entity_poly.pdbx_strand_id
1 'polypeptide(L)'
;MKFINDIDRYILRLVLMPMFGIFLLAASLLVMDKMLRLFDFVATEGGPIGVVFKMLANMLPEYASLAIPLGLMLGILLAFRKLATSSELDVMRAVGLSYTRMLRVPYIITLVLVVANFAIVGYLQPLSRYYYEELNYELKSGALGASIKVGEFTALKDRIALRIDESQDNGQRLMGIFARVSNEKGQVLSISAREGRFLALKNQPDTIILRLEQGQIIQDMPGKMPRVLSFTRHDLPIELPAIEKFRQRGGQEREYLLPELMKLGWNKDIPKENRVSSQANFNYRVVEVVMMLLLPLLAGG
;
A
#
# COMPACT_ATOMS: atom_id res chain seq x y z
N MET A 1 17.67 -25.13 37.88
CA MET A 1 17.00 -25.94 36.83
C MET A 1 17.27 -25.29 35.48
N LYS A 2 18.01 -25.95 34.58
CA LYS A 2 18.18 -25.43 33.20
C LYS A 2 16.82 -25.54 32.51
N PHE A 3 16.20 -24.39 32.20
CA PHE A 3 14.87 -24.32 31.58
C PHE A 3 14.83 -24.85 30.13
N ILE A 4 15.99 -25.18 29.55
CA ILE A 4 16.17 -25.65 28.17
C ILE A 4 17.14 -26.83 28.19
N ASN A 5 16.67 -28.02 27.81
CA ASN A 5 17.51 -29.21 27.62
C ASN A 5 18.12 -29.26 26.21
N ASP A 6 19.11 -30.12 26.00
CA ASP A 6 19.73 -30.29 24.68
C ASP A 6 18.74 -30.79 23.61
N ILE A 7 17.77 -31.62 24.01
CA ILE A 7 16.64 -32.06 23.17
C ILE A 7 15.78 -30.86 22.75
N ASP A 8 15.51 -29.93 23.66
CA ASP A 8 14.69 -28.76 23.36
C ASP A 8 15.38 -27.85 22.33
N ARG A 9 16.70 -27.65 22.49
CA ARG A 9 17.52 -26.88 21.54
C ARG A 9 17.61 -27.58 20.18
N TYR A 10 17.66 -28.90 20.18
CA TYR A 10 17.65 -29.69 18.96
C TYR A 10 16.33 -29.54 18.20
N ILE A 11 15.17 -29.74 18.87
CA ILE A 11 13.84 -29.54 18.27
C ILE A 11 13.68 -28.10 17.79
N LEU A 12 14.15 -27.11 18.56
CA LEU A 12 14.10 -25.69 18.18
C LEU A 12 14.80 -25.45 16.84
N ARG A 13 16.03 -25.95 16.68
CA ARG A 13 16.77 -25.81 15.42
C ARG A 13 16.07 -26.57 14.29
N LEU A 14 15.51 -27.74 14.59
CA LEU A 14 14.81 -28.57 13.62
C LEU A 14 13.56 -27.88 13.05
N VAL A 15 12.88 -27.07 13.85
CA VAL A 15 11.70 -26.26 13.44
C VAL A 15 12.13 -24.95 12.78
N LEU A 16 13.05 -24.20 13.39
CA LEU A 16 13.45 -22.87 12.91
C LEU A 16 14.13 -22.90 11.55
N MET A 17 14.96 -23.91 11.27
CA MET A 17 15.72 -24.00 10.02
C MET A 17 14.79 -24.09 8.78
N PRO A 18 13.84 -25.06 8.70
CA PRO A 18 12.89 -25.11 7.60
C PRO A 18 11.92 -23.93 7.61
N MET A 19 11.47 -23.47 8.78
CA MET A 19 10.59 -22.29 8.88
C MET A 19 11.22 -21.05 8.24
N PHE A 20 12.49 -20.77 8.57
CA PHE A 20 13.21 -19.62 8.02
C PHE A 20 13.46 -19.78 6.52
N GLY A 21 13.79 -20.99 6.07
CA GLY A 21 13.93 -21.29 4.64
C GLY A 21 12.65 -21.02 3.85
N ILE A 22 11.50 -21.44 4.39
CA ILE A 22 10.17 -21.21 3.78
C ILE A 22 9.81 -19.73 3.80
N PHE A 23 10.09 -19.03 4.90
CA PHE A 23 9.88 -17.59 4.99
C PHE A 23 10.71 -16.83 3.95
N LEU A 24 11.99 -17.16 3.81
CA LEU A 24 12.86 -16.56 2.79
C LEU A 24 12.40 -16.88 1.37
N LEU A 25 11.97 -18.12 1.11
CA LEU A 25 11.42 -18.51 -0.19
C LEU A 25 10.13 -17.74 -0.52
N ALA A 26 9.23 -17.61 0.45
CA ALA A 26 8.01 -16.84 0.26
C ALA A 26 8.33 -15.36 -0.01
N ALA A 27 9.24 -14.77 0.77
CA ALA A 27 9.67 -13.39 0.60
C ALA A 27 10.37 -13.14 -0.75
N SER A 28 11.21 -14.07 -1.22
CA SER A 28 11.91 -13.94 -2.51
C SER A 28 10.95 -14.09 -3.70
N LEU A 29 10.06 -15.09 -3.65
CA LEU A 29 9.03 -15.30 -4.67
C LEU A 29 8.15 -14.06 -4.80
N LEU A 30 7.79 -13.48 -3.66
CA LEU A 30 7.00 -12.27 -3.60
C LEU A 30 7.69 -11.08 -4.24
N VAL A 31 8.92 -10.81 -3.81
CA VAL A 31 9.71 -9.70 -4.33
C VAL A 31 9.80 -9.85 -5.84
N MET A 32 10.07 -11.05 -6.34
CA MET A 32 10.10 -11.33 -7.78
C MET A 32 8.74 -11.09 -8.48
N ASP A 33 7.62 -11.54 -7.90
CA ASP A 33 6.26 -11.36 -8.46
C ASP A 33 5.82 -9.89 -8.56
N LYS A 34 6.28 -9.04 -7.63
CA LYS A 34 5.92 -7.62 -7.59
C LYS A 34 6.93 -6.72 -8.27
N MET A 35 8.19 -7.13 -8.34
CA MET A 35 9.28 -6.33 -8.84
C MET A 35 9.01 -5.82 -10.26
N LEU A 36 8.75 -6.71 -11.22
CA LEU A 36 8.52 -6.30 -12.63
C LEU A 36 7.36 -5.31 -12.75
N ARG A 37 6.22 -5.60 -12.10
CA ARG A 37 5.05 -4.72 -12.13
C ARG A 37 5.32 -3.35 -11.51
N LEU A 38 6.08 -3.29 -10.42
CA LEU A 38 6.44 -2.03 -9.78
C LEU A 38 7.47 -1.24 -10.61
N PHE A 39 8.41 -1.92 -11.26
CA PHE A 39 9.32 -1.29 -12.21
C PHE A 39 8.55 -0.68 -13.38
N ASP A 40 7.65 -1.44 -14.01
CA ASP A 40 6.84 -0.95 -15.12
C ASP A 40 5.95 0.23 -14.68
N PHE A 41 5.35 0.14 -13.51
CA PHE A 41 4.54 1.23 -12.93
C PHE A 41 5.37 2.49 -12.69
N VAL A 42 6.49 2.39 -11.96
CA VAL A 42 7.35 3.55 -11.67
C VAL A 42 7.94 4.15 -12.95
N ALA A 43 8.33 3.32 -13.92
CA ALA A 43 8.86 3.79 -15.20
C ALA A 43 7.79 4.51 -16.03
N THR A 44 6.55 4.00 -16.06
CA THR A 44 5.42 4.60 -16.78
C THR A 44 5.01 5.93 -16.16
N GLU A 45 5.01 6.02 -14.83
CA GLU A 45 4.68 7.24 -14.08
C GLU A 45 5.86 8.23 -14.00
N GLY A 46 7.02 7.93 -14.61
CA GLY A 46 8.18 8.83 -14.66
C GLY A 46 8.91 9.02 -13.32
N GLY A 47 8.76 8.08 -12.38
CA GLY A 47 9.37 8.15 -11.06
C GLY A 47 10.81 7.61 -10.99
N PRO A 48 11.59 7.98 -9.96
CA PRO A 48 12.93 7.40 -9.76
C PRO A 48 12.84 5.90 -9.47
N ILE A 49 13.65 5.10 -10.15
CA ILE A 49 13.71 3.62 -9.99
C ILE A 49 13.91 3.20 -8.51
N GLY A 50 14.64 4.00 -7.72
CA GLY A 50 14.84 3.75 -6.29
C GLY A 50 13.55 3.68 -5.46
N VAL A 51 12.45 4.27 -5.95
CA VAL A 51 11.13 4.21 -5.30
C VAL A 51 10.57 2.77 -5.29
N VAL A 52 10.91 1.95 -6.29
CA VAL A 52 10.49 0.53 -6.36
C VAL A 52 10.89 -0.22 -5.08
N PHE A 53 12.12 -0.03 -4.60
CA PHE A 53 12.60 -0.69 -3.38
C PHE A 53 11.87 -0.21 -2.12
N LYS A 54 11.48 1.08 -2.06
CA LYS A 54 10.67 1.62 -0.96
C LYS A 54 9.26 1.02 -0.97
N MET A 55 8.64 0.92 -2.14
CA MET A 55 7.33 0.28 -2.30
C MET A 55 7.39 -1.20 -1.91
N LEU A 56 8.39 -1.95 -2.38
CA LEU A 56 8.61 -3.35 -1.99
C LEU A 56 8.82 -3.51 -0.48
N ALA A 57 9.64 -2.66 0.14
CA ALA A 57 9.88 -2.69 1.58
C ALA A 57 8.59 -2.45 2.38
N ASN A 58 7.73 -1.53 1.91
CA ASN A 58 6.43 -1.28 2.52
C ASN A 58 5.41 -2.43 2.35
N MET A 59 5.65 -3.36 1.42
CA MET A 59 4.81 -4.56 1.30
C MET A 59 5.27 -5.69 2.23
N LEU A 60 6.52 -5.68 2.71
CA LEU A 60 7.08 -6.77 3.52
C LEU A 60 6.26 -7.10 4.78
N PRO A 61 5.72 -6.14 5.56
CA PRO A 61 4.95 -6.48 6.75
C PRO A 61 3.66 -7.23 6.45
N GLU A 62 2.96 -6.87 5.38
CA GLU A 62 1.75 -7.57 4.93
C GLU A 62 2.06 -9.03 4.57
N TYR A 63 3.15 -9.25 3.83
CA TYR A 63 3.52 -10.61 3.45
C TYR A 63 4.17 -11.42 4.57
N ALA A 64 4.86 -10.75 5.49
CA ALA A 64 5.36 -11.40 6.70
C ALA A 64 4.19 -11.93 7.55
N SER A 65 3.08 -11.18 7.67
CA SER A 65 1.93 -11.65 8.46
C SER A 65 1.37 -12.97 7.91
N LEU A 66 1.36 -13.13 6.59
CA LEU A 66 0.91 -14.34 5.88
C LEU A 66 1.96 -15.47 5.90
N ALA A 67 3.24 -15.14 5.75
CA ALA A 67 4.32 -16.11 5.65
C ALA A 67 4.67 -16.75 7.01
N ILE A 68 4.51 -16.02 8.12
CA ILE A 68 4.84 -16.53 9.46
C ILE A 68 3.98 -17.75 9.85
N PRO A 69 2.63 -17.74 9.76
CA PRO A 69 1.80 -18.91 10.05
C PRO A 69 2.13 -20.11 9.16
N LEU A 70 2.33 -19.86 7.87
CA LEU A 70 2.67 -20.90 6.89
C LEU A 70 4.04 -21.52 7.20
N GLY A 71 5.05 -20.68 7.44
CA GLY A 71 6.39 -21.11 7.80
C GLY A 71 6.41 -21.88 9.12
N LEU A 72 5.63 -21.43 10.11
CA LEU A 72 5.50 -22.12 11.39
C LEU A 72 4.89 -23.52 11.20
N MET A 73 3.76 -23.61 10.49
CA MET A 73 3.08 -24.88 10.23
C MET A 73 4.00 -25.87 9.52
N LEU A 74 4.61 -25.45 8.40
CA LEU A 74 5.49 -26.31 7.62
C LEU A 74 6.79 -26.60 8.34
N GLY A 75 7.33 -25.64 9.11
CA GLY A 75 8.53 -25.84 9.92
C GLY A 75 8.33 -26.91 10.98
N ILE A 76 7.18 -26.90 11.67
CA ILE A 76 6.81 -27.92 12.66
C ILE A 76 6.61 -29.26 11.96
N LEU A 77 5.81 -29.29 10.88
CA LEU A 77 5.53 -30.52 10.13
C LEU A 77 6.82 -31.20 9.64
N LEU A 78 7.73 -30.43 9.04
CA LEU A 78 9.00 -30.96 8.53
C LEU A 78 9.93 -31.42 9.65
N ALA A 79 9.93 -30.73 10.80
CA ALA A 79 10.71 -31.14 11.95
C ALA A 79 10.21 -32.48 12.52
N PHE A 80 8.91 -32.61 12.76
CA PHE A 80 8.33 -33.85 13.29
C PHE A 80 8.40 -34.99 12.28
N ARG A 81 8.19 -34.70 10.99
CA ARG A 81 8.41 -35.68 9.91
C ARG A 81 9.85 -36.20 9.95
N LYS A 82 10.84 -35.32 10.08
CA LYS A 82 12.25 -35.72 10.16
C LYS A 82 12.50 -36.63 11.37
N LEU A 83 12.03 -36.25 12.56
CA LEU A 83 12.14 -37.06 13.78
C LEU A 83 11.48 -38.45 13.63
N ALA A 84 10.32 -38.52 12.95
CA ALA A 84 9.62 -39.77 12.70
C ALA A 84 10.38 -40.65 11.71
N THR A 85 10.85 -40.08 10.59
CA THR A 85 11.57 -40.84 9.56
C THR A 85 12.95 -41.32 9.99
N SER A 86 13.58 -40.68 10.98
CA SER A 86 14.86 -41.12 11.56
C SER A 86 14.69 -42.03 12.78
N SER A 87 13.46 -42.43 13.12
CA SER A 87 13.12 -43.19 14.34
C SER A 87 13.53 -42.51 15.65
N GLU A 88 13.95 -41.24 15.62
CA GLU A 88 14.26 -40.44 16.81
C GLU A 88 13.01 -40.22 17.66
N LEU A 89 11.85 -40.03 17.02
CA LEU A 89 10.57 -39.88 17.71
C LEU A 89 10.23 -41.14 18.53
N ASP A 90 10.45 -42.33 17.96
CA ASP A 90 10.15 -43.60 18.62
C ASP A 90 11.11 -43.85 19.79
N VAL A 91 12.41 -43.57 19.61
CA VAL A 91 13.42 -43.69 20.66
C VAL A 91 13.11 -42.73 21.81
N MET A 92 12.76 -41.48 21.51
CA MET A 92 12.38 -40.50 22.54
C MET A 92 11.17 -40.99 23.35
N ARG A 93 10.16 -41.56 22.70
CA ARG A 93 8.99 -42.15 23.38
C ARG A 93 9.35 -43.39 24.20
N ALA A 94 10.22 -44.25 23.70
CA ALA A 94 10.68 -45.46 24.41
C ALA A 94 11.43 -45.14 25.71
N VAL A 95 12.15 -44.00 25.75
CA VAL A 95 12.84 -43.51 26.96
C VAL A 95 11.90 -42.68 27.87
N GLY A 96 10.60 -42.65 27.57
CA GLY A 96 9.57 -42.05 28.41
C GLY A 96 9.30 -40.56 28.15
N LEU A 97 9.79 -39.99 27.04
CA LEU A 97 9.39 -38.63 26.65
C LEU A 97 7.98 -38.65 26.07
N SER A 98 7.06 -38.03 26.80
CA SER A 98 5.69 -37.79 26.33
C SER A 98 5.68 -36.87 25.10
N TYR A 99 4.79 -37.15 24.15
CA TYR A 99 4.57 -36.34 22.96
C TYR A 99 4.26 -34.85 23.29
N THR A 100 3.49 -34.59 24.34
CA THR A 100 3.16 -33.25 24.85
C THR A 100 4.39 -32.45 25.30
N ARG A 101 5.43 -33.13 25.81
CA ARG A 101 6.71 -32.49 26.18
C ARG A 101 7.47 -32.02 24.94
N MET A 102 7.40 -32.76 23.84
CA MET A 102 8.04 -32.39 22.57
C MET A 102 7.34 -31.19 21.91
N LEU A 103 6.02 -31.07 22.07
CA LEU A 103 5.25 -29.92 21.59
C LEU A 103 5.57 -28.61 22.32
N ARG A 104 6.17 -28.66 23.52
CA ARG A 104 6.51 -27.46 24.29
C ARG A 104 7.36 -26.47 23.49
N VAL A 105 8.33 -26.96 22.72
CA VAL A 105 9.23 -26.11 21.93
C VAL A 105 8.50 -25.43 20.76
N PRO A 106 7.77 -26.16 19.90
CA PRO A 106 6.84 -25.55 18.93
C PRO A 106 5.93 -24.48 19.53
N TYR A 107 5.32 -24.74 20.69
CA TYR A 107 4.46 -23.75 21.36
C TYR A 107 5.20 -22.49 21.81
N ILE A 108 6.44 -22.61 22.29
CA ILE A 108 7.27 -21.45 22.63
C ILE A 108 7.57 -20.63 21.37
N ILE A 109 7.93 -21.28 20.26
CA ILE A 109 8.13 -20.60 18.98
C ILE A 109 6.85 -19.87 18.55
N THR A 110 5.71 -20.56 18.60
CA THR A 110 4.40 -19.99 18.27
C THR A 110 4.08 -18.77 19.12
N LEU A 111 4.31 -18.82 20.43
CA LEU A 111 4.03 -17.69 21.32
C LEU A 111 4.87 -16.45 20.95
N VAL A 112 6.16 -16.65 20.66
CA VAL A 112 7.05 -15.57 20.20
C VAL A 112 6.55 -14.99 18.87
N LEU A 113 6.16 -15.85 17.92
CA LEU A 113 5.66 -15.44 16.62
C LEU A 113 4.28 -14.77 16.70
N VAL A 114 3.42 -15.18 17.62
CA VAL A 114 2.13 -14.54 17.91
C VAL A 114 2.35 -13.10 18.35
N VAL A 115 3.26 -12.86 19.30
CA VAL A 115 3.59 -11.50 19.75
C VAL A 115 4.17 -10.67 18.60
N ALA A 116 5.07 -11.24 17.81
CA ALA A 116 5.64 -10.57 16.64
C ALA A 116 4.57 -10.25 15.58
N ASN A 117 3.65 -11.18 15.30
CA ASN A 117 2.60 -11.01 14.31
C ASN A 117 1.55 -9.99 14.76
N PHE A 118 1.21 -9.95 16.06
CA PHE A 118 0.39 -8.86 16.62
C PHE A 118 1.04 -7.47 16.42
N ALA A 119 2.36 -7.35 16.60
CA ALA A 119 3.06 -6.11 16.32
C ALA A 119 3.03 -5.75 14.82
N ILE A 120 3.18 -6.75 13.95
CA ILE A 120 3.11 -6.57 12.50
C ILE A 120 1.72 -6.09 12.09
N VAL A 121 0.68 -6.87 12.35
CA VAL A 121 -0.70 -6.61 11.92
C VAL A 121 -1.33 -5.42 12.64
N GLY A 122 -0.89 -5.16 13.87
CA GLY A 122 -1.39 -4.07 14.70
C GLY A 122 -0.76 -2.71 14.42
N TYR A 123 0.51 -2.69 13.98
CA TYR A 123 1.28 -1.45 13.85
C TYR A 123 2.06 -1.33 12.55
N LEU A 124 2.90 -2.32 12.21
CA LEU A 124 3.76 -2.20 11.03
C LEU A 124 2.97 -2.24 9.72
N GLN A 125 2.02 -3.16 9.57
CA GLN A 125 1.24 -3.34 8.35
C GLN A 125 0.38 -2.11 8.03
N PRO A 126 -0.39 -1.52 8.97
CA PRO A 126 -1.11 -0.27 8.70
C PRO A 126 -0.19 0.89 8.35
N LEU A 127 0.95 1.01 9.03
CA LEU A 127 1.93 2.06 8.79
C LEU A 127 2.59 1.93 7.42
N SER A 128 3.02 0.73 7.06
CA SER A 128 3.64 0.47 5.76
C SER A 128 2.63 0.57 4.62
N ARG A 129 1.36 0.23 4.84
CA ARG A 129 0.30 0.47 3.86
C ARG A 129 0.13 1.96 3.59
N TYR A 130 0.10 2.77 4.63
CA TYR A 130 0.02 4.23 4.49
C TYR A 130 1.19 4.79 3.66
N TYR A 131 2.43 4.42 3.98
CA TYR A 131 3.60 4.86 3.21
C TYR A 131 3.63 4.31 1.77
N TYR A 132 3.08 3.11 1.54
CA TYR A 132 2.92 2.59 0.19
C TYR A 132 1.96 3.46 -0.63
N GLU A 133 0.80 3.82 -0.07
CA GLU A 133 -0.16 4.69 -0.75
C GLU A 133 0.37 6.12 -0.93
N GLU A 134 1.23 6.59 -0.02
CA GLU A 134 1.94 7.88 -0.16
C GLU A 134 2.81 7.90 -1.41
N LEU A 135 3.66 6.90 -1.56
CA LEU A 135 4.53 6.76 -2.73
C LEU A 135 3.72 6.58 -4.01
N ASN A 136 2.66 5.78 -3.97
CA ASN A 136 1.74 5.57 -5.08
C ASN A 136 1.08 6.90 -5.53
N TYR A 137 0.65 7.71 -4.58
CA TYR A 137 0.08 9.04 -4.85
C TYR A 137 1.12 10.02 -5.38
N GLU A 138 2.32 10.07 -4.79
CA GLU A 138 3.41 10.95 -5.23
C GLU A 138 3.82 10.63 -6.68
N LEU A 139 3.92 9.35 -7.03
CA LEU A 139 4.21 8.90 -8.39
C LEU A 139 3.13 9.35 -9.37
N LYS A 140 1.85 9.07 -9.09
CA LYS A 140 0.74 9.44 -9.98
C LYS A 140 0.56 10.96 -10.12
N SER A 141 0.72 11.70 -9.03
CA SER A 141 0.58 13.16 -9.05
C SER A 141 1.77 13.85 -9.73
N GLY A 142 2.99 13.34 -9.54
CA GLY A 142 4.18 13.78 -10.28
C GLY A 142 4.07 13.44 -11.77
N ALA A 143 3.57 12.26 -12.10
CA ALA A 143 3.35 11.80 -13.47
C ALA A 143 2.37 12.68 -14.24
N LEU A 144 1.33 13.23 -13.61
CA LEU A 144 0.41 14.16 -14.29
C LEU A 144 1.11 15.43 -14.79
N GLY A 145 2.16 15.89 -14.10
CA GLY A 145 3.01 16.99 -14.58
C GLY A 145 3.92 16.58 -15.75
N ALA A 146 4.32 15.30 -15.81
CA ALA A 146 5.19 14.74 -16.84
C ALA A 146 4.45 14.14 -18.06
N SER A 147 3.19 13.74 -17.90
CA SER A 147 2.37 13.03 -18.91
C SER A 147 1.65 13.97 -19.88
N ILE A 148 1.75 15.29 -19.70
CA ILE A 148 1.28 16.23 -20.72
C ILE A 148 2.36 16.28 -21.80
N LYS A 149 2.11 15.55 -22.89
CA LYS A 149 3.02 15.51 -24.04
C LYS A 149 3.21 16.93 -24.56
N VAL A 150 4.44 17.41 -24.41
CA VAL A 150 4.87 18.72 -24.89
C VAL A 150 4.68 18.78 -26.41
N GLY A 151 3.98 19.81 -26.89
CA GLY A 151 3.70 20.03 -28.31
C GLY A 151 2.46 19.32 -28.88
N GLU A 152 1.83 18.38 -28.17
CA GLU A 152 0.59 17.70 -28.61
C GLU A 152 -0.64 18.20 -27.85
N PHE A 153 -1.80 18.22 -28.52
CA PHE A 153 -3.07 18.47 -27.84
C PHE A 153 -3.53 17.23 -27.08
N THR A 154 -3.55 17.32 -25.76
CA THR A 154 -4.08 16.29 -24.87
C THR A 154 -5.52 16.62 -24.52
N ALA A 155 -6.46 15.73 -24.85
CA ALA A 155 -7.85 15.85 -24.42
C ALA A 155 -7.99 15.37 -22.97
N LEU A 156 -8.35 16.28 -22.06
CA LEU A 156 -8.71 16.00 -20.68
C LEU A 156 -10.24 15.94 -20.57
N LYS A 157 -10.80 14.73 -20.47
CA LYS A 157 -12.27 14.50 -20.49
C LYS A 157 -12.88 14.98 -21.83
N ASP A 158 -14.17 14.78 -22.06
CA ASP A 158 -14.82 15.10 -23.36
C ASP A 158 -14.88 16.60 -23.73
N ARG A 159 -14.33 17.50 -22.92
CA ARG A 159 -14.59 18.96 -23.02
C ARG A 159 -13.39 19.88 -22.88
N ILE A 160 -12.21 19.38 -22.54
CA ILE A 160 -11.00 20.20 -22.36
C ILE A 160 -9.91 19.66 -23.26
N ALA A 161 -9.31 20.52 -24.10
CA ALA A 161 -8.09 20.21 -24.83
C ALA A 161 -6.97 21.12 -24.32
N LEU A 162 -5.87 20.53 -23.85
CA LEU A 162 -4.73 21.23 -23.29
C LEU A 162 -3.49 20.95 -24.14
N ARG A 163 -2.72 21.99 -24.45
CA ARG A 163 -1.41 21.90 -25.10
C ARG A 163 -0.41 22.70 -24.28
N ILE A 164 0.78 22.15 -24.11
CA ILE A 164 1.89 22.79 -23.40
C ILE A 164 3.10 22.78 -24.32
N ASP A 165 3.75 23.93 -24.49
CA ASP A 165 4.89 24.09 -25.39
C ASP A 165 6.23 23.65 -24.77
N GLU A 166 6.39 23.76 -23.45
CA GLU A 166 7.58 23.29 -22.74
C GLU A 166 7.26 22.95 -21.27
N SER A 167 7.95 21.95 -20.72
CA SER A 167 7.84 21.54 -19.31
C SER A 167 9.22 21.53 -18.67
N GLN A 168 9.36 22.23 -17.54
CA GLN A 168 10.60 22.40 -16.77
C GLN A 168 10.38 21.91 -15.32
N ASP A 169 11.47 21.70 -14.58
CA ASP A 169 11.46 21.26 -13.17
C ASP A 169 10.63 19.98 -12.94
N ASN A 170 10.82 18.98 -13.81
CA ASN A 170 10.15 17.68 -13.74
C ASN A 170 8.59 17.77 -13.74
N GLY A 171 8.02 18.72 -14.50
CA GLY A 171 6.57 18.91 -14.62
C GLY A 171 5.97 19.95 -13.67
N GLN A 172 6.79 20.58 -12.81
CA GLN A 172 6.30 21.59 -11.86
C GLN A 172 6.10 22.98 -12.48
N ARG A 173 6.86 23.31 -13.53
CA ARG A 173 6.77 24.59 -14.24
C ARG A 173 6.50 24.37 -15.72
N LEU A 174 5.40 24.92 -16.20
CA LEU A 174 4.92 24.77 -17.56
C LEU A 174 5.00 26.10 -18.29
N MET A 175 5.47 26.08 -19.54
CA MET A 175 5.59 27.27 -20.38
C MET A 175 4.75 27.11 -21.65
N GLY A 176 4.16 28.22 -22.11
CA GLY A 176 3.36 28.26 -23.34
C GLY A 176 2.15 27.33 -23.25
N ILE A 177 1.18 27.72 -22.42
CA ILE A 177 0.01 26.90 -22.14
C ILE A 177 -1.15 27.39 -23.00
N PHE A 178 -1.79 26.46 -23.69
CA PHE A 178 -3.01 26.70 -24.42
C PHE A 178 -4.08 25.70 -24.00
N ALA A 179 -5.21 26.18 -23.49
CA ALA A 179 -6.35 25.36 -23.11
C ALA A 179 -7.60 25.79 -23.88
N ARG A 180 -8.36 24.82 -24.38
CA ARG A 180 -9.67 25.04 -24.99
C ARG A 180 -10.71 24.29 -24.18
N VAL A 181 -11.66 25.01 -23.61
CA VAL A 181 -12.76 24.44 -22.81
C VAL A 181 -14.08 24.67 -23.55
N SER A 182 -14.82 23.60 -23.80
CA SER A 182 -16.16 23.66 -24.39
C SER A 182 -17.23 23.43 -23.33
N ASN A 183 -18.24 24.28 -23.27
CA ASN A 183 -19.38 24.13 -22.35
C ASN A 183 -20.63 23.61 -23.07
N GLU A 184 -21.58 23.03 -22.34
CA GLU A 184 -22.85 22.46 -22.85
C GLU A 184 -23.69 23.44 -23.68
N LYS A 185 -23.49 24.74 -23.44
CA LYS A 185 -24.18 25.82 -24.13
C LYS A 185 -23.51 26.23 -25.46
N GLY A 186 -22.56 25.44 -25.97
CA GLY A 186 -21.82 25.72 -27.20
C GLY A 186 -20.81 26.87 -27.07
N GLN A 187 -20.52 27.32 -25.85
CA GLN A 187 -19.53 28.34 -25.55
C GLN A 187 -18.13 27.72 -25.56
N VAL A 188 -17.20 28.35 -26.27
CA VAL A 188 -15.79 27.94 -26.31
C VAL A 188 -14.95 28.99 -25.60
N LEU A 189 -14.18 28.55 -24.61
CA LEU A 189 -13.20 29.36 -23.90
C LEU A 189 -11.81 28.92 -24.36
N SER A 190 -11.09 29.83 -25.02
CA SER A 190 -9.69 29.63 -25.41
C SER A 190 -8.81 30.42 -24.47
N ILE A 191 -7.95 29.74 -23.72
CA ILE A 191 -7.09 30.31 -22.68
C ILE A 191 -5.65 30.15 -23.14
N SER A 192 -4.89 31.25 -23.19
CA SER A 192 -3.46 31.24 -23.47
C SER A 192 -2.72 31.88 -22.30
N ALA A 193 -1.66 31.24 -21.81
CA ALA A 193 -0.84 31.78 -20.72
C ALA A 193 0.65 31.53 -20.96
N ARG A 194 1.49 32.46 -20.47
CA ARG A 194 2.94 32.37 -20.61
C ARG A 194 3.53 31.30 -19.71
N GLU A 195 3.13 31.30 -18.44
CA GLU A 195 3.59 30.35 -17.43
C GLU A 195 2.41 29.70 -16.73
N GLY A 196 2.61 28.49 -16.22
CA GLY A 196 1.66 27.89 -15.30
C GLY A 196 2.28 26.81 -14.44
N ARG A 197 1.58 26.50 -13.35
CA ARG A 197 1.99 25.52 -12.35
C ARG A 197 0.78 24.76 -11.84
N PHE A 198 0.96 23.48 -11.58
CA PHE A 198 -0.04 22.67 -10.89
C PHE A 198 0.05 22.91 -9.39
N LEU A 199 -1.08 23.24 -8.78
CA LEU A 199 -1.24 23.41 -7.35
C LEU A 199 -2.29 22.42 -6.86
N ALA A 200 -1.91 21.54 -5.95
CA ALA A 200 -2.87 20.73 -5.20
C ALA A 200 -3.47 21.58 -4.08
N LEU A 201 -4.80 21.68 -3.99
CA LEU A 201 -5.42 22.27 -2.79
C LEU A 201 -5.35 21.27 -1.64
N LYS A 202 -4.94 21.72 -0.45
CA LYS A 202 -5.00 20.89 0.76
C LYS A 202 -6.43 20.44 1.12
N ASN A 203 -7.46 21.21 0.74
CA ASN A 203 -8.86 20.93 1.07
C ASN A 203 -9.63 20.19 -0.05
N GLN A 204 -9.19 20.28 -1.31
CA GLN A 204 -9.80 19.62 -2.49
C GLN A 204 -8.81 18.85 -3.40
N PRO A 205 -8.11 17.82 -2.91
CA PRO A 205 -7.12 17.11 -3.75
C PRO A 205 -7.63 16.27 -4.94
N ASP A 206 -8.94 16.10 -5.15
CA ASP A 206 -9.49 15.56 -6.41
C ASP A 206 -9.53 16.62 -7.52
N THR A 207 -9.18 17.86 -7.18
CA THR A 207 -9.10 19.01 -8.07
C THR A 207 -7.68 19.54 -8.02
N ILE A 208 -6.97 19.49 -9.14
CA ILE A 208 -5.72 20.23 -9.28
C ILE A 208 -6.07 21.60 -9.85
N ILE A 209 -5.54 22.66 -9.24
CA ILE A 209 -5.57 23.99 -9.83
C ILE A 209 -4.38 24.10 -10.77
N LEU A 210 -4.66 24.29 -12.06
CA LEU A 210 -3.68 24.83 -12.97
C LEU A 210 -3.69 26.36 -12.81
N ARG A 211 -2.70 26.87 -12.06
CA ARG A 211 -2.50 28.32 -11.92
C ARG A 211 -1.75 28.82 -13.15
N LEU A 212 -2.40 29.70 -13.89
CA LEU A 212 -1.88 30.35 -15.07
C LEU A 212 -1.45 31.77 -14.72
N GLU A 213 -0.30 32.19 -15.21
CA GLU A 213 0.22 33.55 -15.02
C GLU A 213 0.46 34.23 -16.36
N GLN A 214 0.13 35.52 -16.41
CA GLN A 214 0.29 36.39 -17.57
C GLN A 214 -0.34 35.81 -18.84
N GLY A 215 -1.67 35.85 -18.91
CA GLY A 215 -2.41 35.26 -20.01
C GLY A 215 -3.64 36.05 -20.45
N GLN A 216 -4.36 35.46 -21.39
CA GLN A 216 -5.60 35.98 -21.92
C GLN A 216 -6.63 34.86 -22.11
N ILE A 217 -7.89 35.19 -21.89
CA ILE A 217 -9.04 34.33 -22.14
C ILE A 217 -9.84 34.95 -23.27
N ILE A 218 -10.06 34.18 -24.32
CA ILE A 218 -10.93 34.52 -25.43
C ILE A 218 -12.21 33.71 -25.24
N GLN A 219 -13.30 34.41 -25.01
CA GLN A 219 -14.63 33.82 -24.86
C GLN A 219 -15.39 33.97 -26.17
N ASP A 220 -15.68 32.84 -26.81
CA ASP A 220 -16.47 32.76 -28.02
C ASP A 220 -17.84 32.14 -27.72
N MET A 221 -18.90 32.82 -28.16
CA MET A 221 -20.29 32.43 -27.93
C MET A 221 -21.07 32.59 -29.23
N PRO A 222 -21.85 31.60 -29.65
CA PRO A 222 -22.63 31.68 -30.89
C PRO A 222 -23.50 32.95 -30.93
N GLY A 223 -23.29 33.80 -31.94
CA GLY A 223 -24.07 35.02 -32.15
C GLY A 223 -23.68 36.24 -31.29
N LYS A 224 -22.55 36.21 -30.59
CA LYS A 224 -22.00 37.38 -29.87
C LYS A 224 -20.57 37.67 -30.34
N MET A 225 -20.16 38.94 -30.21
CA MET A 225 -18.76 39.30 -30.46
C MET A 225 -17.84 38.63 -29.43
N PRO A 226 -16.67 38.10 -29.86
CA PRO A 226 -15.69 37.51 -28.96
C PRO A 226 -15.25 38.52 -27.91
N ARG A 227 -15.12 38.07 -26.66
CA ARG A 227 -14.60 38.90 -25.56
C ARG A 227 -13.20 38.44 -25.20
N VAL A 228 -12.29 39.40 -25.07
CA VAL A 228 -10.91 39.14 -24.64
C VAL A 228 -10.73 39.70 -23.24
N LEU A 229 -10.24 38.85 -22.33
CA LEU A 229 -9.96 39.17 -20.95
C LEU A 229 -8.49 38.87 -20.66
N SER A 230 -7.70 39.89 -20.41
CA SER A 230 -6.31 39.71 -19.95
C SER A 230 -6.29 39.48 -18.43
N PHE A 231 -5.43 38.57 -17.98
CA PHE A 231 -5.25 38.27 -16.55
C PHE A 231 -3.78 38.21 -16.17
N THR A 232 -3.46 38.72 -15.00
CA THR A 232 -2.13 38.52 -14.39
C THR A 232 -2.04 37.12 -13.78
N ARG A 233 -3.11 36.64 -13.15
CA ARG A 233 -3.22 35.30 -12.56
C ARG A 233 -4.64 34.76 -12.76
N HIS A 234 -4.75 33.51 -13.19
CA HIS A 234 -6.03 32.82 -13.31
C HIS A 234 -5.87 31.37 -12.86
N ASP A 235 -6.77 30.91 -12.00
CA ASP A 235 -6.75 29.55 -11.47
C ASP A 235 -7.81 28.73 -12.22
N LEU A 236 -7.36 27.79 -13.05
CA LEU A 236 -8.24 26.88 -13.78
C LEU A 236 -8.34 25.55 -13.01
N PRO A 237 -9.49 25.21 -12.41
CA PRO A 237 -9.68 23.93 -11.77
C PRO A 237 -9.79 22.84 -12.84
N ILE A 238 -8.91 21.84 -12.73
CA ILE A 238 -8.97 20.63 -13.55
C ILE A 238 -9.47 19.52 -12.62
N GLU A 239 -10.69 19.06 -12.90
CA GLU A 239 -11.20 17.81 -12.33
C GLU A 239 -10.44 16.67 -12.98
N LEU A 240 -9.48 16.12 -12.24
CA LEU A 240 -8.92 14.83 -12.62
C LEU A 240 -10.01 13.77 -12.46
N PRO A 241 -9.97 12.64 -13.20
CA PRO A 241 -10.65 11.45 -12.73
C PRO A 241 -10.17 11.23 -11.29
N ALA A 242 -11.09 11.28 -10.32
CA ALA A 242 -10.79 11.48 -8.89
C ALA A 242 -9.52 10.72 -8.48
N ILE A 243 -8.39 11.43 -8.42
CA ILE A 243 -7.19 10.85 -7.83
C ILE A 243 -7.40 11.03 -6.35
N GLU A 244 -7.81 9.94 -5.70
CA GLU A 244 -8.04 9.90 -4.26
C GLU A 244 -6.95 10.70 -3.56
N LYS A 245 -7.40 11.77 -2.91
CA LYS A 245 -6.58 12.62 -2.04
C LYS A 245 -5.60 11.78 -1.22
N PHE A 246 -4.29 12.09 -1.22
CA PHE A 246 -3.46 11.55 -0.15
C PHE A 246 -3.89 12.18 1.17
N ARG A 247 -4.43 11.35 2.05
CA ARG A 247 -5.10 11.74 3.30
C ARG A 247 -4.15 11.47 4.45
N GLN A 248 -4.42 12.07 5.61
CA GLN A 248 -3.81 11.56 6.85
C GLN A 248 -4.29 10.12 7.10
N ARG A 249 -3.41 9.30 7.69
CA ARG A 249 -3.65 7.88 7.99
C ARG A 249 -5.00 7.69 8.69
N GLY A 250 -5.73 6.65 8.31
CA GLY A 250 -6.94 6.23 9.04
C GLY A 250 -8.24 6.72 8.43
N GLY A 251 -8.40 6.64 7.11
CA GLY A 251 -9.73 6.71 6.50
C GLY A 251 -10.06 5.48 5.64
N GLN A 252 -9.17 4.48 5.56
CA GLN A 252 -9.33 3.23 4.85
C GLN A 252 -9.23 2.19 5.95
N GLU A 253 -10.16 1.24 5.93
CA GLU A 253 -10.35 0.29 7.03
C GLU A 253 -9.06 -0.47 7.40
N ARG A 254 -8.18 -0.67 6.41
CA ARG A 254 -6.92 -1.40 6.54
C ARG A 254 -5.78 -0.56 7.15
N GLU A 255 -5.88 0.76 7.17
CA GLU A 255 -4.84 1.68 7.68
C GLU A 255 -4.97 1.98 9.19
N TYR A 256 -6.06 1.55 9.82
CA TYR A 256 -6.24 1.72 11.26
C TYR A 256 -5.35 0.77 12.06
N LEU A 257 -4.82 1.29 13.17
CA LEU A 257 -4.13 0.50 14.18
C LEU A 257 -5.14 -0.33 14.99
N LEU A 258 -4.68 -1.41 15.62
CA LEU A 258 -5.55 -2.24 16.48
C LEU A 258 -6.25 -1.45 17.61
N PRO A 259 -5.59 -0.55 18.36
CA PRO A 259 -6.26 0.26 19.37
C PRO A 259 -7.27 1.25 18.77
N GLU A 260 -7.02 1.75 17.56
CA GLU A 260 -7.94 2.65 16.86
C GLU A 260 -9.20 1.88 16.41
N LEU A 261 -9.03 0.69 15.83
CA LEU A 261 -10.15 -0.22 15.48
C LEU A 261 -11.00 -0.59 16.70
N MET A 262 -10.38 -0.82 17.85
CA MET A 262 -11.10 -1.08 19.11
C MET A 262 -11.92 0.13 19.58
N LYS A 263 -11.37 1.35 19.46
CA LYS A 263 -12.13 2.56 19.79
C LYS A 263 -13.27 2.79 18.80
N LEU A 264 -13.02 2.64 17.50
CA LEU A 264 -14.00 2.90 16.44
C LEU A 264 -15.13 1.87 16.43
N GLY A 265 -14.80 0.58 16.59
CA GLY A 265 -15.77 -0.51 16.54
C GLY A 265 -16.80 -0.48 17.67
N TRP A 266 -16.42 0.00 18.85
CA TRP A 266 -17.30 0.03 20.04
C TRP A 266 -17.83 1.42 20.40
N ASN A 267 -17.53 2.45 19.61
CA ASN A 267 -18.07 3.80 19.81
C ASN A 267 -19.47 3.96 19.18
N LYS A 268 -20.49 4.18 20.03
CA LYS A 268 -21.89 4.29 19.61
C LYS A 268 -22.20 5.54 18.78
N ASP A 269 -21.35 6.56 18.82
CA ASP A 269 -21.54 7.84 18.14
C ASP A 269 -21.18 7.78 16.65
N ILE A 270 -20.56 6.68 16.21
CA ILE A 270 -20.12 6.46 14.83
C ILE A 270 -21.21 5.73 14.02
N PRO A 271 -21.40 6.07 12.73
CA PRO A 271 -22.30 5.35 11.83
C PRO A 271 -22.13 3.84 11.92
N LYS A 272 -23.25 3.10 11.85
CA LYS A 272 -23.28 1.65 12.04
C LYS A 272 -22.38 0.90 11.04
N GLU A 273 -22.30 1.40 9.81
CA GLU A 273 -21.47 0.82 8.74
C GLU A 273 -19.98 0.83 9.11
N ASN A 274 -19.45 2.00 9.48
CA ASN A 274 -18.06 2.15 9.92
C ASN A 274 -17.74 1.33 11.18
N ARG A 275 -18.69 1.18 12.10
CA ARG A 275 -18.54 0.32 13.28
C ARG A 275 -18.41 -1.15 12.92
N VAL A 276 -19.32 -1.68 12.10
CA VAL A 276 -19.33 -3.09 11.70
C VAL A 276 -18.05 -3.42 10.94
N SER A 277 -17.63 -2.54 10.03
CA SER A 277 -16.36 -2.63 9.32
C SER A 277 -15.14 -2.65 10.27
N SER A 278 -15.10 -1.75 11.24
CA SER A 278 -14.00 -1.69 12.22
C SER A 278 -13.95 -2.94 13.09
N GLN A 279 -15.10 -3.44 13.54
CA GLN A 279 -15.20 -4.70 14.29
C GLN A 279 -14.77 -5.91 13.44
N ALA A 280 -15.17 -5.96 12.18
CA ALA A 280 -14.78 -7.03 11.26
C ALA A 280 -13.26 -7.05 11.05
N ASN A 281 -12.65 -5.89 10.79
CA ASN A 281 -11.20 -5.77 10.64
C ASN A 281 -10.45 -6.14 11.94
N PHE A 282 -10.94 -5.68 13.09
CA PHE A 282 -10.36 -6.05 14.39
C PHE A 282 -10.41 -7.57 14.61
N ASN A 283 -11.60 -8.17 14.43
CA ASN A 283 -11.80 -9.60 14.63
C ASN A 283 -10.97 -10.42 13.65
N TYR A 284 -10.92 -10.03 12.37
CA TYR A 284 -10.11 -10.71 11.36
C TYR A 284 -8.64 -10.78 11.78
N ARG A 285 -8.05 -9.65 12.19
CA ARG A 285 -6.65 -9.55 12.63
C ARG A 285 -6.39 -10.35 13.91
N VAL A 286 -7.29 -10.29 14.87
CA VAL A 286 -7.15 -11.07 16.12
C VAL A 286 -7.24 -12.56 15.84
N VAL A 287 -8.20 -12.99 15.03
CA VAL A 287 -8.38 -14.40 14.65
C VAL A 287 -7.18 -14.90 13.85
N GLU A 288 -6.68 -14.13 12.89
CA GLU A 288 -5.47 -14.47 12.11
C GLU A 288 -4.30 -14.86 13.02
N VAL A 289 -4.06 -14.07 14.07
CA VAL A 289 -2.96 -14.34 15.01
C VAL A 289 -3.31 -15.45 16.00
N VAL A 290 -4.51 -15.47 16.57
CA VAL A 290 -4.91 -16.45 17.59
C VAL A 290 -4.97 -17.87 17.01
N MET A 291 -5.39 -18.02 15.75
CA MET A 291 -5.41 -19.33 15.07
C MET A 291 -4.03 -19.98 14.97
N MET A 292 -2.94 -19.20 15.04
CA MET A 292 -1.58 -19.73 15.06
C MET A 292 -1.32 -20.66 16.26
N LEU A 293 -2.01 -20.45 17.39
CA LEU A 293 -1.88 -21.30 18.59
C LEU A 293 -2.37 -22.73 18.37
N LEU A 294 -3.19 -22.96 17.34
CA LEU A 294 -3.65 -24.29 16.95
C LEU A 294 -2.65 -25.02 16.04
N LEU A 295 -1.74 -24.30 15.39
CA LEU A 295 -0.82 -24.87 14.39
C LEU A 295 0.14 -25.93 14.96
N PRO A 296 0.73 -25.78 16.16
CA PRO A 296 1.55 -26.85 16.74
C PRO A 296 0.79 -28.15 16.96
N LEU A 297 -0.50 -28.06 17.29
CA LEU A 297 -1.36 -29.20 17.54
C LEU A 297 -1.72 -29.90 16.22
N LEU A 298 -2.02 -29.13 15.18
CA LEU A 298 -2.35 -29.63 13.84
C LEU A 298 -1.15 -30.21 13.09
N ALA A 299 0.02 -29.55 13.17
CA ALA A 299 1.21 -29.94 12.42
C ALA A 299 2.02 -31.04 13.10
N GLY A 300 1.82 -31.24 14.40
CA GLY A 300 2.46 -32.31 15.14
C GLY A 300 1.72 -33.65 15.07
N GLY A 301 0.40 -33.61 14.90
CA GLY A 301 -0.49 -34.79 14.92
C GLY A 301 -0.31 -35.76 13.77
#